data_AF-A0A6P5K3Q2-F1
#
_entry.id   AF-A0A6P5K3Q2-F1
#
_cell.length_a   1.000
_cell.length_b   1.000
_cell.length_c   1.000
_cell.angle_alpha   90.00
_cell.angle_beta   90.00
_cell.angle_gamma   90.00
#
_symmetry.space_group_name_H-M   'P 1'
#
loop_
_entity.id
_entity.type
_entity.pdbx_description
1 polymer ?
#
loop_
_entity_poly.entity_id
_entity_poly.type
_entity_poly.pdbx_seq_one_letter_code
_entity_poly.pdbx_strand_id
1 'polypeptide(L)'
;MLIVRLVSSEIPEVRFKQQHVDSDYPALSDNAYCHQMMRKKGMTQESCKQFNTFILENIWKIWALCRTTKAPCKYKYSNYHRSGTPLQVTECPLKGNSQNPQCKYKATNVKKHIIVACYGWPPLPVHLDSSES
;
A
#
# COMPACT_ATOMS: atom_id res chain seq x y z
N MET A 1 -27.44 -26.01 -6.61
CA MET A 1 -26.44 -25.47 -5.66
C MET A 1 -26.15 -24.02 -6.06
N LEU A 2 -26.79 -23.04 -5.41
CA LEU A 2 -26.32 -21.66 -5.48
C LEU A 2 -25.03 -21.58 -4.68
N ILE A 3 -23.89 -21.49 -5.35
CA ILE A 3 -22.71 -20.89 -4.72
C ILE A 3 -23.06 -19.41 -4.62
N VAL A 4 -23.65 -19.01 -3.50
CA VAL A 4 -23.61 -17.62 -3.08
C VAL A 4 -22.13 -17.31 -2.96
N ARG A 5 -21.57 -16.63 -3.96
CA ARG A 5 -20.30 -15.95 -3.77
C ARG A 5 -20.59 -14.96 -2.65
N LEU A 6 -20.19 -15.30 -1.43
CA LEU A 6 -20.00 -14.32 -0.39
C LEU A 6 -19.01 -13.32 -0.99
N VAL A 7 -19.54 -12.25 -1.58
CA VAL A 7 -18.74 -11.08 -1.92
C VAL A 7 -18.29 -10.60 -0.55
N SER A 8 -17.10 -11.03 -0.15
CA SER A 8 -16.40 -10.47 0.98
C SER A 8 -16.34 -8.97 0.70
N SER A 9 -17.17 -8.19 1.40
CA SER A 9 -17.00 -6.75 1.44
C SER A 9 -15.67 -6.52 2.15
N GLU A 10 -14.59 -6.54 1.37
CA GLU A 10 -13.23 -6.45 1.88
C GLU A 10 -13.13 -5.16 2.69
N ILE A 11 -12.89 -5.32 3.98
CA ILE A 11 -12.82 -4.21 4.92
C ILE A 11 -11.67 -3.27 4.46
N PRO A 12 -11.92 -1.98 4.16
CA PRO A 12 -10.94 -1.12 3.49
C PRO A 12 -9.58 -1.03 4.22
N GLU A 13 -9.58 -0.97 5.55
CA GLU A 13 -8.37 -0.95 6.37
C GLU A 13 -7.62 -2.29 6.34
N VAL A 14 -8.34 -3.41 6.21
CA VAL A 14 -7.74 -4.74 6.04
C VAL A 14 -7.05 -4.82 4.68
N ARG A 15 -7.71 -4.33 3.63
CA ARG A 15 -7.12 -4.22 2.28
C ARG A 15 -5.89 -3.33 2.29
N PHE A 16 -5.97 -2.16 2.94
CA PHE A 16 -4.83 -1.26 3.08
C PHE A 16 -3.64 -1.96 3.74
N LYS A 17 -3.88 -2.62 4.89
CA LYS A 17 -2.83 -3.36 5.61
C LYS A 17 -2.24 -4.46 4.75
N GLN A 18 -3.07 -5.21 4.02
CA GLN A 18 -2.61 -6.25 3.12
C GLN A 18 -1.72 -5.67 2.01
N GLN A 19 -2.18 -4.64 1.31
CA GLN A 19 -1.50 -4.12 0.12
C GLN A 19 -0.28 -3.26 0.45
N HIS A 20 -0.27 -2.54 1.58
CA HIS A 20 0.69 -1.48 1.81
C HIS A 20 1.55 -1.64 3.06
N VAL A 21 1.25 -2.56 3.99
CA VAL A 21 2.02 -2.66 5.23
C VAL A 21 2.93 -3.89 5.24
N ASP A 22 4.20 -3.63 5.53
CA ASP A 22 5.20 -4.65 5.84
C ASP A 22 6.06 -4.20 7.02
N SER A 23 5.64 -4.59 8.24
CA SER A 23 6.31 -4.19 9.48
C SER A 23 7.52 -5.06 9.84
N ASP A 24 7.73 -6.17 9.15
CA ASP A 24 8.72 -7.19 9.53
C ASP A 24 10.06 -7.03 8.79
N TYR A 25 10.26 -5.91 8.07
CA TYR A 25 11.26 -5.83 7.00
C TYR A 25 12.73 -5.99 7.45
N PRO A 26 13.44 -7.05 7.00
CA PRO A 26 14.89 -7.06 6.90
C PRO A 26 15.27 -6.41 5.56
N ALA A 27 16.22 -5.47 5.56
CA ALA A 27 16.60 -4.58 4.44
C ALA A 27 16.96 -5.25 3.08
N LEU A 28 16.04 -5.96 2.43
CA LEU A 28 16.21 -6.45 1.07
C LEU A 28 16.04 -5.28 0.11
N SER A 29 17.09 -4.90 -0.62
CA SER A 29 17.07 -3.77 -1.54
C SER A 29 16.89 -4.18 -3.00
N ASP A 30 16.29 -5.35 -3.24
CA ASP A 30 16.29 -5.99 -4.55
C ASP A 30 14.88 -6.21 -5.13
N ASN A 31 14.84 -6.50 -6.43
CA ASN A 31 13.60 -6.81 -7.13
C ASN A 31 12.91 -8.07 -6.59
N ALA A 32 13.66 -8.96 -5.92
CA ALA A 32 13.11 -10.19 -5.35
C ALA A 32 12.10 -9.88 -4.24
N TYR A 33 12.34 -8.82 -3.45
CA TYR A 33 11.37 -8.31 -2.49
C TYR A 33 10.02 -8.01 -3.16
N CYS A 34 9.99 -7.16 -4.19
CA CYS A 34 8.75 -6.80 -4.87
C CYS A 34 8.08 -8.02 -5.52
N HIS A 35 8.84 -8.91 -6.18
CA HIS A 35 8.28 -10.16 -6.72
C HIS A 35 7.60 -11.00 -5.65
N GLN A 36 8.25 -11.18 -4.51
CA GLN A 36 7.74 -12.00 -3.41
C GLN A 36 6.52 -11.36 -2.76
N MET A 37 6.60 -10.08 -2.41
CA MET A 37 5.56 -9.41 -1.64
C MET A 37 4.32 -9.09 -2.46
N MET A 38 4.48 -8.69 -3.73
CA MET A 38 3.32 -8.52 -4.62
C MET A 38 2.52 -9.82 -4.74
N ARG A 39 3.21 -10.96 -4.87
CA ARG A 39 2.58 -12.29 -4.92
C ARG A 39 1.98 -12.69 -3.58
N LYS A 40 2.74 -12.59 -2.49
CA LYS A 40 2.33 -12.97 -1.12
C LYS A 40 1.07 -12.21 -0.68
N LYS A 41 0.91 -10.96 -1.11
CA LYS A 41 -0.23 -10.11 -0.78
C LYS A 41 -1.37 -10.19 -1.82
N GLY A 42 -1.31 -11.13 -2.77
CA GLY A 42 -2.39 -11.41 -3.72
C GLY A 42 -2.49 -10.44 -4.91
N MET A 43 -1.55 -9.49 -5.05
CA MET A 43 -1.60 -8.45 -6.10
C MET A 43 -1.14 -8.94 -7.49
N THR A 44 -0.94 -10.25 -7.64
CA THR A 44 -0.58 -10.92 -8.90
C THR A 44 -1.52 -12.07 -9.26
N GLN A 45 -2.64 -12.26 -8.54
CA GLN A 45 -3.52 -13.43 -8.71
C GLN A 45 -4.36 -13.33 -10.00
N GLU A 46 -5.10 -12.24 -10.17
CA GLU A 46 -5.97 -12.04 -11.34
C GLU A 46 -5.28 -11.24 -12.45
N SER A 47 -4.48 -10.26 -12.09
CA SER A 47 -3.69 -9.43 -13.00
C SER A 47 -2.44 -8.92 -12.28
N CYS A 48 -1.47 -8.41 -13.04
CA CYS A 48 -0.33 -7.72 -12.44
C CYS A 48 -0.75 -6.30 -12.06
N LYS A 49 -0.87 -6.01 -10.76
CA LYS A 49 -1.05 -4.63 -10.28
C LYS A 49 0.11 -3.78 -10.81
N GLN A 50 -0.20 -2.63 -11.40
CA GLN A 50 0.78 -1.80 -12.12
C GLN A 50 1.82 -1.15 -11.20
N PHE A 51 1.38 -0.72 -10.02
CA PHE A 51 2.24 -0.05 -9.05
C PHE A 51 1.74 -0.34 -7.64
N ASN A 52 2.67 -0.46 -6.70
CA ASN A 52 2.35 -0.54 -5.29
C ASN A 52 3.49 0.02 -4.46
N THR A 53 3.17 0.58 -3.29
CA THR A 53 4.16 0.99 -2.31
C THR A 53 3.93 0.21 -1.03
N PHE A 54 5.00 -0.40 -0.50
CA PHE A 54 5.04 -1.01 0.82
C PHE A 54 5.68 -0.04 1.81
N ILE A 55 5.02 0.17 2.94
CA ILE A 55 5.46 1.01 4.05
C ILE A 55 6.17 0.11 5.07
N LEU A 56 7.46 0.37 5.26
CA LEU A 56 8.37 -0.46 6.05
C LEU A 56 8.51 0.06 7.47
N GLU A 57 7.38 0.20 8.13
CA GLU A 57 7.28 0.82 9.45
C GLU A 57 6.40 -0.03 10.37
N ASN A 58 6.54 0.21 11.67
CA ASN A 58 5.66 -0.40 12.66
C ASN A 58 4.19 -0.01 12.39
N ILE A 59 3.27 -0.98 12.42
CA ILE A 59 1.85 -0.77 12.15
C ILE A 59 1.22 0.35 13.01
N TRP A 60 1.65 0.52 14.27
CA TRP A 60 1.15 1.58 15.14
C TRP A 60 1.56 2.97 14.66
N LYS A 61 2.77 3.11 14.10
CA LYS A 61 3.24 4.34 13.47
C LYS A 61 2.44 4.67 12.21
N ILE A 62 2.04 3.65 11.45
CA ILE A 62 1.21 3.79 10.25
C ILE A 62 -0.23 4.20 10.63
N TRP A 63 -0.82 3.60 11.66
CA TRP A 63 -2.14 3.98 12.16
C TRP A 63 -2.16 5.40 12.76
N ALA A 64 -1.07 5.82 13.40
CA ALA A 64 -0.93 7.16 13.94
C ALA A 64 -0.95 8.26 12.85
N LEU A 65 -0.73 7.93 11.57
CA LEU A 65 -0.84 8.88 10.47
C LEU A 65 -2.23 9.53 10.39
N CYS A 66 -3.29 8.81 10.76
CA CYS A 66 -4.64 9.37 10.77
C CYS A 66 -4.89 10.43 11.86
N ARG A 67 -3.86 10.72 12.67
CA ARG A 67 -3.86 11.76 13.70
C ARG A 67 -2.81 12.85 13.43
N THR A 68 -2.08 12.79 12.30
CA THR A 68 -1.11 13.81 11.91
C THR A 68 -1.77 14.96 11.14
N THR A 69 -0.97 15.95 10.76
CA THR A 69 -1.38 17.11 9.97
C THR A 69 -2.16 16.70 8.72
N LYS A 70 -3.35 17.28 8.56
CA LYS A 70 -4.15 17.12 7.35
C LYS A 70 -3.39 17.69 6.16
N ALA A 71 -3.39 16.98 5.05
CA ALA A 71 -2.79 17.44 3.82
C ALA A 71 -3.85 17.88 2.81
N PRO A 72 -3.60 18.93 2.01
CA PRO A 72 -4.45 19.24 0.88
C PRO A 72 -4.37 18.08 -0.12
N CYS A 73 -5.50 17.43 -0.36
CA CYS A 73 -5.62 16.47 -1.46
C CYS A 73 -6.04 17.21 -2.74
N LYS A 74 -5.57 16.73 -3.90
CA LYS A 74 -6.00 17.15 -5.25
C LYS A 74 -7.52 17.18 -5.42
N TYR A 75 -8.24 16.37 -4.64
CA TYR A 75 -9.69 16.31 -4.56
C TYR A 75 -10.08 16.68 -3.13
N LYS A 76 -10.90 17.72 -2.94
CA LYS A 76 -11.31 18.38 -1.68
C LYS A 76 -11.96 17.49 -0.58
N TYR A 77 -11.65 16.19 -0.52
CA TYR A 77 -12.08 15.25 0.50
C TYR A 77 -11.27 15.40 1.79
N SER A 78 -11.97 15.29 2.92
CA SER A 78 -11.60 15.87 4.21
C SER A 78 -10.80 14.98 5.17
N ASN A 79 -10.16 13.92 4.67
CA ASN A 79 -9.53 12.88 5.50
C ASN A 79 -8.17 12.37 4.99
N TYR A 80 -7.43 13.19 4.24
CA TYR A 80 -6.04 12.89 3.88
C TYR A 80 -5.06 13.43 4.91
N HIS A 81 -4.10 12.60 5.28
CA HIS A 81 -3.07 12.92 6.26
C HIS A 81 -1.70 12.65 5.67
N ARG A 82 -0.80 13.62 5.80
CA ARG A 82 0.60 13.47 5.40
C ARG A 82 1.44 13.08 6.59
N SER A 83 2.40 12.18 6.38
CA SER A 83 3.35 11.83 7.42
C SER A 83 4.15 13.06 7.88
N GLY A 84 4.30 13.25 9.19
CA GLY A 84 5.07 14.38 9.73
C GLY A 84 6.57 14.28 9.42
N THR A 85 7.08 13.05 9.24
CA THR A 85 8.45 12.75 8.83
C THR A 85 8.46 11.82 7.61
N PRO A 86 9.55 11.77 6.84
CA PRO A 86 9.74 10.73 5.83
C PRO A 86 9.71 9.34 6.46
N LEU A 87 9.07 8.39 5.78
CA LEU A 87 8.99 6.97 6.16
C LEU A 87 9.80 6.13 5.18
N GLN A 88 10.31 5.00 5.66
CA GLN A 88 10.93 4.01 4.78
C GLN A 88 9.85 3.31 3.95
N VAL A 89 9.99 3.34 2.62
CA VAL A 89 9.07 2.66 1.72
C VAL A 89 9.83 1.93 0.60
N THR A 90 9.19 0.91 0.05
CA THR A 90 9.61 0.24 -1.19
C THR A 90 8.51 0.38 -2.24
N GLU A 91 8.85 0.98 -3.36
CA GLU A 91 7.98 1.09 -4.52
C GLU A 91 8.22 -0.07 -5.48
N CYS A 92 7.12 -0.64 -5.97
CA CYS A 92 7.08 -1.81 -6.83
C CYS A 92 6.34 -1.54 -8.14
N PRO A 93 6.89 -0.73 -9.07
CA PRO A 93 6.34 -0.60 -10.42
C PRO A 93 6.52 -1.90 -11.21
N LEU A 94 5.50 -2.24 -12.00
CA LEU A 94 5.53 -3.34 -12.96
C LEU A 94 6.60 -3.10 -14.02
N LYS A 95 7.37 -4.13 -14.37
CA LYS A 95 8.42 -4.02 -15.38
C LYS A 95 7.84 -4.20 -16.78
N GLY A 96 7.85 -3.11 -17.56
CA GLY A 96 7.50 -3.14 -18.98
C GLY A 96 6.14 -3.80 -19.25
N ASN A 97 6.10 -4.70 -20.21
CA ASN A 97 4.93 -5.48 -20.63
C ASN A 97 4.77 -6.80 -19.86
N SER A 98 5.25 -6.89 -18.62
CA SER A 98 5.05 -8.08 -17.78
C SER A 98 3.56 -8.36 -17.55
N GLN A 99 3.15 -9.63 -17.65
CA GLN A 99 1.75 -10.06 -17.57
C GLN A 99 1.59 -11.29 -16.66
N ASN A 100 0.37 -11.49 -16.18
CA ASN A 100 -0.04 -12.68 -15.41
C ASN A 100 0.20 -13.93 -16.29
N PRO A 101 0.84 -15.02 -15.81
CA PRO A 101 1.18 -15.34 -14.41
C PRO A 101 2.59 -15.01 -13.95
N GLN A 102 3.40 -14.36 -14.77
CA GLN A 102 4.79 -14.05 -14.44
C GLN A 102 5.00 -12.53 -14.26
N CYS A 103 4.34 -11.97 -13.24
CA CYS A 103 4.48 -10.55 -12.89
C CYS A 103 5.88 -10.24 -12.37
N LYS A 104 6.58 -9.31 -13.04
CA LYS A 104 7.93 -8.86 -12.72
C LYS A 104 7.89 -7.40 -12.31
N TYR A 105 8.58 -7.07 -11.22
CA TYR A 105 8.55 -5.78 -10.58
C TYR A 105 9.98 -5.25 -10.40
N LYS A 106 10.16 -3.94 -10.52
CA LYS A 106 11.37 -3.28 -10.03
C LYS A 106 11.14 -2.90 -8.57
N ALA A 107 12.17 -2.96 -7.74
CA ALA A 107 12.16 -2.41 -6.39
C ALA A 107 12.91 -1.07 -6.37
N THR A 108 12.29 -0.06 -5.76
CA THR A 108 12.93 1.22 -5.45
C THR A 108 12.72 1.51 -3.97
N ASN A 109 13.79 1.50 -3.19
CA ASN A 109 13.76 1.88 -1.79
C ASN A 109 13.96 3.40 -1.66
N VAL A 110 13.07 4.06 -0.93
CA VAL A 110 13.13 5.51 -0.75
C VAL A 110 12.61 5.89 0.62
N LYS A 111 13.21 6.94 1.22
CA LYS A 111 12.61 7.65 2.35
C LYS A 111 11.80 8.82 1.81
N LYS A 112 10.48 8.79 1.97
CA LYS A 112 9.63 9.90 1.53
C LYS A 112 8.46 10.14 2.46
N HIS A 113 7.89 11.34 2.37
CA HIS A 113 6.59 11.58 2.96
C HIS A 113 5.53 10.78 2.20
N ILE A 114 4.55 10.26 2.94
CA ILE A 114 3.41 9.58 2.33
C ILE A 114 2.12 10.28 2.72
N ILE A 115 1.10 10.11 1.89
CA ILE A 115 -0.24 10.64 2.14
C ILE A 115 -1.20 9.46 2.18
N VAL A 116 -2.00 9.37 3.25
CA VAL A 116 -3.01 8.32 3.41
C VAL A 116 -4.39 8.94 3.57
N ALA A 117 -5.42 8.31 3.00
CA ALA A 117 -6.80 8.60 3.35
C ALA A 117 -7.22 7.75 4.55
N CYS A 118 -7.93 8.35 5.51
CA CYS A 118 -8.29 7.71 6.76
C CYS A 118 -9.80 7.67 6.98
N TYR A 119 -10.37 6.54 7.37
CA TYR A 119 -11.82 6.41 7.59
C TYR A 119 -12.13 5.58 8.83
N GLY A 120 -13.36 5.70 9.34
CA GLY A 120 -13.85 4.95 10.50
C GLY A 120 -13.67 5.65 11.85
N TRP A 121 -14.02 4.92 12.92
CA TRP A 121 -13.87 5.36 14.31
C TRP A 121 -13.37 4.20 15.19
N PRO A 122 -12.09 4.18 15.60
CA PRO A 122 -11.06 5.19 15.35
C PRO A 122 -10.67 5.28 13.86
N PRO A 123 -10.16 6.43 13.37
CA PRO A 123 -9.78 6.57 11.98
C PRO A 123 -8.53 5.73 11.67
N LEU A 124 -8.63 4.87 10.67
CA LEU A 124 -7.54 4.01 10.18
C LEU A 124 -7.26 4.27 8.70
N PRO A 125 -6.03 4.03 8.22
CA PRO A 125 -5.70 4.19 6.81
C PRO A 125 -6.48 3.21 5.95
N VAL A 126 -7.10 3.73 4.88
CA VAL A 126 -7.89 2.94 3.91
C VAL A 126 -7.39 3.09 2.48
N HIS A 127 -6.59 4.12 2.20
CA HIS A 127 -5.97 4.34 0.89
C HIS A 127 -4.60 4.99 1.04
N LEU A 128 -3.65 4.60 0.19
CA LEU A 128 -2.35 5.25 0.06
C LEU A 128 -2.35 6.06 -1.24
N ASP A 129 -2.14 7.36 -1.13
CA ASP A 129 -2.02 8.21 -2.31
C ASP A 129 -0.65 7.97 -2.98
N SER A 130 -0.69 7.73 -4.28
CA SER A 130 0.47 7.46 -5.13
C SER A 130 0.89 8.70 -5.94
N SER A 131 0.26 9.86 -5.72
CA SER A 131 0.54 11.09 -6.49
C SER A 131 1.84 11.83 -6.10
N GLU A 132 2.44 11.49 -4.96
CA GLU A 132 3.73 12.04 -4.47
C GLU A 132 4.91 11.09 -4.75
N SER A 133 4.86 10.30 -5.84
CA SER A 133 5.99 9.52 -6.36
C SER A 133 6.72 10.26 -7.46
#